data_AF-A0A1I4G8N5-F1
#
_entry.id   AF-A0A1I4G8N5-F1
#
_cell.length_a   1.000
_cell.length_b   1.000
_cell.length_c   1.000
_cell.angle_alpha   90.00
_cell.angle_beta   90.00
_cell.angle_gamma   90.00
#
_symmetry.space_group_name_H-M   'P 1'
#
loop_
_entity.id
_entity.type
_entity.pdbx_description
1 polymer ?
#
loop_
_entity_poly.entity_id
_entity_poly.type
_entity_poly.pdbx_seq_one_letter_code
_entity_poly.pdbx_strand_id
1 'polypeptide(L)'
;MILTHDDGMTELLDRAIARVRMLPSETQDELAGVLLRLAGEEEPVDRLSPEEEASFANSRAQAARRDFASDEQIRAIWAKHGL
;
A
#
# COMPACT_ATOMS: atom_id res chain seq x y z
N MET A 1 14.47 -35.92 22.18
CA MET A 1 15.07 -34.70 21.62
C MET A 1 14.01 -33.62 21.74
N ILE A 2 14.14 -32.73 22.72
CA ILE A 2 13.12 -31.74 23.07
C ILE A 2 13.28 -30.58 22.08
N LEU A 3 12.26 -30.35 21.25
CA LEU A 3 12.18 -29.15 20.43
C LEU A 3 11.85 -27.99 21.38
N THR A 4 12.83 -27.13 21.62
CA THR A 4 12.65 -25.88 22.34
C THR A 4 11.75 -24.98 21.51
N HIS A 5 10.46 -24.89 21.85
CA HIS A 5 9.59 -23.81 21.39
C HIS A 5 10.12 -22.51 22.00
N ASP A 6 10.42 -21.54 21.14
CA ASP A 6 10.61 -20.15 21.55
C ASP A 6 9.23 -19.55 21.89
N ASP A 7 9.17 -18.83 23.00
CA ASP A 7 8.03 -18.75 23.95
C ASP A 7 6.85 -17.84 23.51
N GLY A 8 6.38 -17.93 22.27
CA GLY A 8 5.20 -17.15 21.83
C GLY A 8 4.66 -17.36 20.41
N MET A 9 5.32 -18.15 19.57
CA MET A 9 4.94 -18.30 18.15
C MET A 9 4.24 -19.64 17.89
N THR A 10 3.22 -19.63 17.04
CA THR A 10 2.58 -20.89 16.60
C THR A 10 3.58 -21.73 15.81
N GLU A 11 3.45 -23.06 15.87
CA GLU A 11 4.30 -24.00 15.11
C GLU A 11 4.32 -23.69 13.60
N LEU A 12 3.18 -23.25 13.06
CA LEU A 12 3.08 -22.89 11.65
C LEU A 12 3.92 -21.65 11.32
N LEU A 13 3.86 -20.64 12.19
CA LEU A 13 4.56 -19.37 11.97
C LEU A 13 6.07 -19.53 12.19
N ASP A 14 6.49 -20.29 13.20
CA ASP A 14 7.90 -20.64 13.40
C ASP A 14 8.49 -21.34 12.15
N ARG A 15 7.78 -22.35 11.62
CA ARG A 15 8.19 -23.03 10.39
C ARG A 15 8.26 -22.08 9.19
N ALA A 16 7.32 -21.14 9.07
CA ALA A 16 7.34 -20.14 8.00
C ALA A 16 8.58 -19.24 8.11
N ILE A 17 8.86 -18.70 9.30
CA ILE A 17 10.05 -17.86 9.56
C ILE A 17 11.34 -18.64 9.28
N ALA A 18 11.43 -19.91 9.68
CA ALA A 18 12.57 -20.76 9.38
C ALA A 18 12.84 -20.90 7.87
N ARG A 19 11.79 -20.89 7.02
CA ARG A 19 11.94 -20.90 5.56
C ARG A 19 12.34 -19.54 5.01
N VAL A 20 11.76 -18.46 5.51
CA VAL A 20 12.09 -17.09 5.08
C VAL A 20 13.56 -16.79 5.36
N ARG A 21 14.09 -17.20 6.52
CA ARG A 21 15.52 -17.03 6.88
C ARG A 21 16.53 -17.59 5.87
N MET A 22 16.11 -18.53 5.02
CA MET A 22 16.97 -19.16 4.00
C MET A 22 16.96 -18.44 2.65
N LEU A 23 16.13 -17.42 2.47
CA LEU A 23 15.99 -16.66 1.22
C LEU A 23 17.05 -15.55 1.12
N PRO A 24 17.26 -14.95 -0.08
CA PRO A 24 18.04 -13.72 -0.20
C PRO A 24 17.46 -12.58 0.64
N SER A 25 18.31 -11.66 1.12
CA SER A 25 17.89 -10.56 2.00
C SER A 25 16.78 -9.69 1.41
N GLU A 26 16.84 -9.40 0.11
CA GLU A 26 15.81 -8.64 -0.60
C GLU A 26 14.43 -9.30 -0.49
N THR A 27 14.35 -10.62 -0.71
CA THR A 27 13.10 -11.38 -0.58
C THR A 27 12.64 -11.50 0.88
N GLN A 28 13.58 -11.52 1.84
CA GLN A 28 13.23 -11.49 3.26
C GLN A 28 12.54 -10.17 3.62
N ASP A 29 13.06 -9.04 3.15
CA ASP A 29 12.52 -7.70 3.42
C ASP A 29 11.14 -7.50 2.76
N GLU A 30 10.95 -7.98 1.53
CA GLU A 30 9.64 -7.96 0.86
C GLU A 30 8.57 -8.71 1.67
N LEU A 31 8.90 -9.92 2.13
CA LEU A 31 8.00 -10.75 2.93
C LEU A 31 7.75 -10.15 4.32
N ALA A 32 8.78 -9.53 4.92
CA ALA A 32 8.64 -8.80 6.17
C ALA A 32 7.66 -7.64 6.01
N GLY A 33 7.77 -6.83 4.95
CA GLY A 33 6.84 -5.72 4.68
C GLY A 33 5.38 -6.18 4.55
N VAL A 34 5.13 -7.35 3.92
CA VAL A 34 3.78 -7.93 3.86
C VAL A 34 3.27 -8.31 5.25
N LEU A 35 4.10 -8.99 6.05
CA LEU A 35 3.72 -9.43 7.40
C LEU A 35 3.47 -8.24 8.35
N LEU A 36 4.30 -7.20 8.27
CA LEU A 36 4.14 -5.97 9.06
C LEU A 36 2.82 -5.27 8.75
N ARG A 37 2.48 -5.10 7.46
CA ARG A 37 1.17 -4.54 7.06
C ARG A 37 0.00 -5.37 7.56
N LEU A 38 0.09 -6.70 7.50
CA LEU A 38 -0.94 -7.61 8.03
C LEU A 38 -1.05 -7.56 9.55
N ALA A 39 0.05 -7.27 10.24
CA ALA A 39 0.11 -7.10 11.70
C ALA A 39 -0.39 -5.72 12.17
N GLY A 40 -0.78 -4.83 11.24
CA GLY A 40 -1.25 -3.48 11.55
C GLY A 40 -0.12 -2.45 11.71
N GLU A 41 1.12 -2.81 11.39
CA GLU A 41 2.17 -1.84 11.11
C GLU A 41 1.94 -1.32 9.69
N GLU A 42 0.98 -0.39 9.57
CA GLU A 42 0.86 0.41 8.37
C GLU A 42 2.14 1.26 8.25
N GLU A 43 2.77 1.23 7.07
CA GLU A 43 3.70 2.31 6.72
C GLU A 43 2.96 3.63 6.97
N PRO A 44 3.61 4.63 7.57
CA PRO A 44 2.96 5.91 7.83
C PRO A 44 2.42 6.43 6.51
N VAL A 45 1.10 6.35 6.33
CA VAL A 45 0.44 7.03 5.22
C VAL A 45 0.78 8.49 5.42
N ASP A 46 1.50 9.08 4.46
CA ASP A 46 1.83 10.49 4.50
C ASP A 46 0.55 11.28 4.73
N ARG A 47 0.40 11.79 5.95
CA ARG A 47 -0.82 12.44 6.36
C ARG A 47 -0.82 13.80 5.69
N LEU A 48 -1.80 14.00 4.80
CA LEU A 48 -2.00 15.30 4.17
C LEU A 48 -2.07 16.38 5.24
N SER A 49 -1.30 17.44 5.04
CA SER A 49 -1.45 18.66 5.82
C SER A 49 -2.88 19.21 5.65
N PRO A 50 -3.36 20.04 6.60
CA PRO A 50 -4.67 20.67 6.47
C PRO A 50 -4.83 21.48 5.17
N GLU A 51 -3.74 22.06 4.66
CA GLU A 51 -3.72 22.80 3.40
C GLU A 51 -3.89 21.87 2.19
N GLU A 52 -3.15 20.77 2.14
CA GLU A 52 -3.27 19.76 1.09
C GLU A 52 -4.67 19.14 1.09
N GLU A 53 -5.21 18.80 2.25
CA GLU A 53 -6.57 18.27 2.38
C GLU A 53 -7.63 19.28 1.90
N ALA A 54 -7.44 20.57 2.21
CA ALA A 54 -8.33 21.65 1.77
C ALA A 54 -8.25 21.87 0.25
N SER A 55 -7.09 21.64 -0.39
CA SER A 55 -6.90 21.82 -1.83
C SER A 55 -7.88 20.97 -2.66
N PHE A 56 -8.29 19.81 -2.14
CA PHE A 56 -9.23 18.90 -2.79
C PHE A 56 -10.71 19.32 -2.67
N ALA A 57 -11.05 20.36 -1.90
CA ALA A 57 -12.43 20.76 -1.68
C ALA A 57 -13.17 21.06 -3.00
N ASN A 58 -12.50 21.70 -3.95
CA ASN A 58 -13.07 22.03 -5.25
C ASN A 58 -13.34 20.77 -6.10
N SER A 59 -12.34 19.88 -6.22
CA SER A 59 -12.46 18.63 -6.98
C SER A 59 -13.53 17.70 -6.41
N ARG A 60 -13.66 17.63 -5.08
CA ARG A 60 -14.74 16.87 -4.41
C ARG A 60 -16.12 17.46 -4.72
N ALA A 61 -16.25 18.78 -4.74
CA ALA A 61 -17.52 19.43 -5.10
C ALA A 61 -17.90 19.19 -6.57
N GLN A 62 -16.93 19.18 -7.48
CA GLN A 62 -17.14 18.80 -8.89
C GLN A 62 -17.57 17.35 -9.01
N ALA A 63 -16.87 16.43 -8.35
CA ALA A 63 -17.18 15.00 -8.35
C ALA A 63 -18.60 14.70 -7.81
N ALA A 64 -19.00 15.37 -6.73
CA ALA A 64 -20.35 15.24 -6.17
C ALA A 64 -21.45 15.65 -7.17
N ARG A 65 -21.15 16.59 -8.06
CA ARG A 65 -22.06 17.04 -9.14
C ARG A 65 -21.89 16.25 -10.44
N ARG A 66 -20.98 15.27 -10.48
CA ARG A 66 -20.56 14.56 -11.70
C ARG A 66 -20.07 15.50 -12.81
N ASP A 67 -19.47 16.61 -12.42
CA ASP A 67 -18.88 17.61 -13.31
C ASP A 67 -17.50 17.14 -13.77
N PHE A 68 -17.48 16.02 -14.51
CA PHE A 68 -16.29 15.45 -15.10
C PHE A 68 -16.18 15.83 -16.57
N ALA A 69 -14.95 15.91 -17.08
CA ALA A 69 -14.74 16.09 -18.51
C ALA A 69 -15.38 14.94 -19.30
N SER A 70 -15.99 15.26 -20.44
CA SER A 70 -16.52 14.27 -21.37
C SER A 70 -15.39 13.51 -22.07
N ASP A 71 -15.70 12.34 -22.60
CA ASP A 71 -14.73 11.55 -23.37
C ASP A 71 -14.14 12.33 -24.56
N GLU A 72 -14.92 13.21 -25.18
CA GLU A 72 -14.46 14.07 -26.26
C GLU A 72 -13.43 15.10 -25.78
N GLN A 73 -13.67 15.72 -24.62
CA GLN A 73 -12.73 16.65 -24.00
C GLN A 73 -11.43 15.95 -23.60
N ILE A 74 -11.52 14.74 -23.05
CA ILE A 74 -10.34 13.93 -22.71
C ILE A 74 -9.54 13.55 -23.96
N ARG A 75 -10.21 13.08 -25.03
CA ARG A 75 -9.54 12.79 -26.31
C ARG A 75 -8.84 14.01 -26.91
N ALA A 76 -9.48 15.18 -26.86
CA ALA A 76 -8.87 16.42 -27.35
C ALA A 76 -7.59 16.78 -26.56
N ILE A 77 -7.59 16.57 -25.24
CA ILE A 77 -6.40 16.77 -24.40
C ILE A 77 -5.31 15.76 -24.76
N TRP A 78 -5.64 14.48 -24.90
CA TRP A 78 -4.65 13.45 -25.28
C TRP A 78 -4.03 13.72 -26.65
N ALA A 79 -4.84 14.08 -27.65
CA ALA A 79 -4.35 14.44 -28.97
C ALA A 79 -3.37 15.63 -28.95
N LYS A 80 -3.61 16.62 -28.09
CA LYS A 80 -2.68 17.75 -27.86
C LYS A 80 -1.30 17.27 -27.36
N HIS A 81 -1.26 16.16 -26.64
CA HIS A 81 -0.04 15.58 -26.08
C HIS A 81 0.49 14.38 -26.87
N GLY A 82 -0.11 14.02 -28.01
CA GLY A 82 0.33 12.92 -28.86
C GLY A 82 0.01 11.52 -28.32
N LEU A 83 -0.97 11.42 -27.43
CA LEU A 83 -1.49 10.16 -26.87
C LEU A 83 -2.76 9.70 -27.61
#